data_AF-A0A2A3K1N7-F1
#
_entry.id   AF-A0A2A3K1N7-F1
#
_cell.length_a   1.000
_cell.length_b   1.000
_cell.length_c   1.000
_cell.angle_alpha   90.00
_cell.angle_beta   90.00
_cell.angle_gamma   90.00
#
_symmetry.space_group_name_H-M   'P 1'
#
loop_
_entity.id
_entity.type
_entity.pdbx_description
1 polymer ?
#
loop_
_entity_poly.entity_id
_entity_poly.type
_entity_poly.pdbx_seq_one_letter_code
_entity_poly.pdbx_strand_id
1 'polypeptide(L)' 'MRDSTLTRLPGAGIGLVWLLHANGIGSLEGLATVDAEALKQRLGLVGQLVDVQAWIDFAKSDPGDP' A
#
# COMPACT_ATOMS: atom_id res chain seq x y z
N MET A 1 8.12 -12.99 3.94
CA MET A 1 7.88 -11.53 4.01
C MET A 1 9.15 -10.68 3.80
N ARG A 2 10.27 -11.23 3.30
CA ARG A 2 11.54 -10.49 3.22
C ARG A 2 11.67 -9.57 1.99
N ASP A 3 10.80 -9.70 0.98
CA ASP A 3 10.97 -9.02 -0.32
C ASP A 3 9.63 -8.52 -0.90
N SER A 4 8.80 -7.84 -0.09
CA SER A 4 7.62 -7.18 -0.66
C SER A 4 8.02 -5.80 -1.16
N THR A 5 7.71 -5.49 -2.42
CA THR A 5 7.96 -4.16 -3.01
C THR A 5 7.29 -3.03 -2.21
N LEU A 6 6.27 -3.35 -1.41
CA LEU A 6 5.60 -2.45 -0.48
C LEU A 6 6.51 -1.84 0.60
N THR A 7 7.67 -2.44 0.91
CA THR A 7 8.63 -1.84 1.85
C THR A 7 9.25 -0.54 1.34
N ARG A 8 9.10 -0.24 0.05
CA ARG A 8 9.52 1.03 -0.58
C ARG A 8 8.54 2.17 -0.35
N LEU A 9 7.32 1.90 0.13
CA LEU A 9 6.31 2.93 0.32
C LEU A 9 6.78 3.97 1.35
N PRO A 10 6.66 5.27 1.04
CA PRO A 10 7.08 6.32 1.95
C PRO A 10 6.25 6.27 3.25
N GLY A 11 6.94 6.14 4.38
CA GLY A 11 6.32 6.04 5.70
C GLY A 11 5.69 4.68 6.04
N ALA A 12 5.73 3.69 5.14
CA ALA A 12 5.21 2.36 5.42
C ALA A 12 6.23 1.48 6.14
N GLY A 13 6.17 1.46 7.47
CA GLY A 13 6.92 0.48 8.27
C GLY A 13 6.38 -0.96 8.12
N ILE A 14 7.08 -1.92 8.72
CA ILE A 14 6.73 -3.36 8.68
C ILE A 14 5.26 -3.64 9.05
N GLY A 15 4.69 -2.89 10.00
CA GLY A 15 3.29 -3.05 10.42
C GLY A 15 2.27 -2.62 9.37
N LEU A 16 2.57 -1.54 8.63
CA LEU A 16 1.72 -1.06 7.53
C LEU A 16 1.82 -1.99 6.32
N VAL A 17 3.02 -2.50 6.02
CA VAL A 17 3.21 -3.52 5.00
C VAL A 17 2.42 -4.79 5.35
N TRP A 18 2.49 -5.26 6.60
CA TRP A 18 1.69 -6.40 7.05
C TRP A 18 0.18 -6.14 6.91
N LEU A 19 -0.29 -4.94 7.26
CA LEU A 19 -1.69 -4.58 7.15
C LEU A 19 -2.19 -4.55 5.70
N LEU A 20 -1.36 -4.08 4.77
CA LEU A 20 -1.66 -4.13 3.34
C LEU A 20 -1.76 -5.59 2.85
N HIS A 21 -0.83 -6.46 3.26
CA HIS A 21 -0.89 -7.90 2.97
C HIS A 21 -2.15 -8.56 3.53
N ALA A 22 -2.54 -8.22 4.76
CA ALA A 22 -3.78 -8.70 5.38
C ALA A 22 -5.04 -8.23 4.63
N ASN A 23 -4.94 -7.12 3.89
CA ASN A 23 -5.97 -6.61 2.98
C ASN A 23 -5.78 -7.07 1.52
N GLY A 24 -4.99 -8.13 1.29
CA GLY A 24 -4.82 -8.72 -0.04
C GLY A 24 -3.98 -7.89 -1.01
N ILE A 25 -3.27 -6.87 -0.51
CA ILE A 25 -2.32 -6.08 -1.30
C ILE A 25 -0.92 -6.62 -1.03
N GLY A 26 -0.37 -7.36 -2.00
CA GLY A 26 0.94 -8.01 -1.88
C GLY A 26 2.12 -7.27 -2.51
N SER A 27 1.84 -6.31 -3.40
CA SER A 27 2.82 -5.62 -4.25
C SER A 27 2.40 -4.18 -4.55
N LEU A 28 3.38 -3.36 -4.98
CA LEU A 28 3.12 -2.02 -5.53
C LEU A 28 2.20 -2.06 -6.76
N GLU A 29 2.41 -2.99 -7.69
CA GLU A 29 1.49 -3.19 -8.82
C GLU A 29 0.03 -3.40 -8.36
N GLY A 30 -0.18 -4.29 -7.38
CA GLY A 30 -1.51 -4.50 -6.81
C GLY A 30 -2.08 -3.21 -6.22
N LEU A 31 -1.27 -2.49 -5.44
CA LEU A 31 -1.65 -1.21 -4.84
C LEU A 31 -1.97 -0.14 -5.88
N ALA A 32 -1.28 -0.09 -7.02
CA ALA A 32 -1.52 0.89 -8.08
C ALA A 32 -2.91 0.78 -8.72
N THR A 33 -3.56 -0.37 -8.59
CA THR A 33 -4.86 -0.68 -9.21
C THR A 33 -6.06 -0.55 -8.26
N VAL A 34 -5.83 -0.32 -6.97
CA VAL A 34 -6.94 -0.24 -6.00
C VAL A 34 -7.58 1.15 -5.97
N ASP A 35 -8.86 1.17 -5.59
CA ASP A 35 -9.55 2.41 -5.27
C ASP A 35 -9.10 2.93 -3.89
N ALA A 36 -8.75 4.21 -3.82
CA ALA A 36 -8.20 4.84 -2.63
C ALA A 36 -9.21 4.86 -1.48
N GLU A 37 -10.47 5.21 -1.76
CA GLU A 37 -11.50 5.32 -0.74
C GLU A 37 -11.91 3.95 -0.19
N ALA A 38 -12.05 2.95 -1.08
CA ALA A 38 -12.28 1.57 -0.68
C ALA A 38 -11.12 1.03 0.18
N LEU A 39 -9.87 1.33 -0.18
CA LEU A 39 -8.72 0.91 0.62
C LEU A 39 -8.70 1.61 1.99
N LYS A 40 -8.95 2.93 2.05
CA LYS A 40 -9.06 3.65 3.33
C LYS A 40 -10.12 3.02 4.24
N GLN A 41 -11.29 2.69 3.71
CA GLN A 41 -12.34 2.03 4.47
C GLN A 41 -11.91 0.67 5.01
N ARG A 42 -11.22 -0.14 4.19
CA ARG A 42 -10.69 -1.46 4.58
C ARG A 42 -9.60 -1.38 5.64
N LEU A 43 -8.76 -0.35 5.60
CA LEU A 43 -7.72 -0.09 6.60
C LEU A 43 -8.26 0.50 7.91
N GLY A 44 -9.54 0.91 7.94
CA GLY A 44 -10.18 1.48 9.12
C GLY A 44 -9.49 2.76 9.62
N LEU A 45 -9.28 2.87 10.93
CA LEU A 45 -8.62 4.04 11.54
C LEU A 45 -7.23 4.30 10.97
N VAL A 46 -6.48 3.26 10.60
CA VAL A 46 -5.15 3.43 9.99
C VAL A 46 -5.27 4.10 8.63
N GLY A 47 -6.28 3.76 7.84
CA GLY A 47 -6.58 4.38 6.55
C GLY A 47 -6.93 5.87 6.65
N GLN A 48 -7.34 6.34 7.83
CA GLN A 48 -7.57 7.77 8.10
C GLN A 48 -6.30 8.51 8.54
N LEU A 49 -5.28 7.80 9.01
CA LEU A 49 -4.02 8.34 9.49
C LEU A 49 -2.93 8.42 8.41
N VAL A 50 -3.04 7.58 7.37
CA VAL A 50 -2.07 7.50 6.29
C VAL A 50 -2.62 8.13 5.02
N ASP A 51 -1.73 8.70 4.21
CA ASP A 51 -2.11 9.20 2.88
C ASP A 51 -2.12 8.04 1.87
N VAL A 52 -3.25 7.34 1.83
CA VAL A 52 -3.47 6.22 0.90
C VAL A 52 -3.36 6.67 -0.56
N GLN A 53 -3.74 7.90 -0.88
CA GLN A 53 -3.67 8.41 -2.25
C GLN A 53 -2.20 8.57 -2.67
N ALA A 54 -1.37 9.16 -1.80
CA ALA A 54 0.06 9.28 -2.05
C ALA A 54 0.75 7.91 -2.25
N TRP A 55 0.32 6.87 -1.52
CA TRP A 55 0.84 5.51 -1.72
C TRP A 55 0.43 4.91 -3.08
N ILE A 56 -0.80 5.13 -3.51
CA ILE A 56 -1.28 4.68 -4.84
C ILE A 56 -0.54 5.42 -5.95
N ASP A 57 -0.34 6.73 -5.82
CA ASP A 57 0.37 7.53 -6.80
C ASP A 57 1.86 7.17 -6.86
N PHE A 58 2.48 6.87 -5.72
CA PHE A 58 3.83 6.30 -5.67
C PHE A 58 3.89 4.96 -6.41
N ALA A 59 2.97 4.05 -6.11
CA ALA A 59 2.91 2.73 -6.74
C ALA A 59 2.66 2.78 -8.25
N LYS A 60 1.92 3.78 -8.75
CA LYS A 60 1.75 4.02 -10.20
C LYS A 60 3.01 4.57 -10.86
N SER A 61 3.82 5.31 -10.12
CA SER A 61 5.05 5.94 -10.61
C SER A 61 6.26 5.00 -10.57
N ASP A 62 6.24 4.03 -9.65
CA ASP A 62 7.23 2.96 -9.50
C ASP A 62 6.51 1.65 -9.15
N PRO A 63 5.98 0.90 -10.14
CA PRO A 63 5.23 -0.35 -9.90
C PRO A 63 6.07 -1.49 -9.30
N GLY A 64 7.37 -1.28 -9.08
CA GLY A 64 8.35 -2.33 -8.84
C GLY A 64 8.87 -2.88 -10.16
N ASP A 65 10.15 -3.26 -10.18
CA ASP A 65 10.83 -3.85 -11.35
C ASP A 65 10.00 -4.97 -12.01
N PRO A 66 10.08 -5.12 -13.35
CA PRO A 66 9.37 -6.16 -14.11
C PRO A 66 9.77 -7.60 -13.73
#